data_AF-A0A2J8V2P4-F1
#
_entry.id   AF-A0A2J8V2P4-F1
#
_cell.length_a   1.000
_cell.length_b   1.000
_cell.length_c   1.000
_cell.angle_alpha   90.00
_cell.angle_beta   90.00
_cell.angle_gamma   90.00
#
_symmetry.space_group_name_H-M   'P 1'
#
loop_
_entity.id
_entity.type
_entity.pdbx_description
1 polymer ?
#
loop_
_entity_poly.entity_id
_entity_poly.type
_entity_poly.pdbx_seq_one_letter_code
_entity_poly.pdbx_strand_id
1 'polypeptide(L)'
;MSGQTLTDRIAAAQYSVTGSAVARAVCKATTHEVMGPKKKHLDYLIQATNETNVNIPQMADTLFERATNSSWVVVFKALVTTHHLMVHGNERFIQYLASRNTLFNLSNFLDKSGSHGYDMSTFIRRYSRYLNEKAFSYRQMAFDFARVK
;
A
#
# COMPACT_ATOMS: atom_id res chain seq x y z
N MET A 1 24.74 -5.53 -2.85
CA MET A 1 24.48 -4.15 -3.35
C MET A 1 23.01 -3.82 -3.14
N SER A 2 22.68 -2.64 -2.63
CA SER A 2 21.30 -2.21 -2.39
C SER A 2 20.54 -2.10 -3.73
N GLY A 3 19.54 -2.95 -3.97
CA GLY A 3 18.68 -2.92 -5.16
C GLY A 3 17.73 -1.72 -5.25
N GLN A 4 17.97 -0.65 -4.48
CA GLN A 4 17.16 0.58 -4.50
C GLN A 4 17.67 1.58 -5.53
N THR A 5 16.76 2.01 -6.40
CA THR A 5 17.00 3.00 -7.45
C THR A 5 17.25 4.41 -6.88
N LEU A 6 17.77 5.32 -7.70
CA LEU A 6 17.93 6.73 -7.30
C LEU A 6 16.59 7.39 -6.97
N THR A 7 15.55 7.12 -7.77
CA THR A 7 14.18 7.60 -7.57
C THR A 7 13.62 7.14 -6.23
N ASP A 8 13.87 5.89 -5.83
CA ASP A 8 13.47 5.37 -4.51
C ASP A 8 14.13 6.13 -3.35
N ARG A 9 15.42 6.45 -3.50
CA ARG A 9 16.18 7.17 -2.48
C ARG A 9 15.69 8.60 -2.34
N ILE A 10 15.40 9.28 -3.46
CA ILE A 10 14.86 10.65 -3.46
C ILE A 10 13.49 10.68 -2.78
N ALA A 11 12.58 9.78 -3.15
CA ALA A 11 11.25 9.69 -2.53
C ALA A 11 11.34 9.47 -1.00
N ALA A 12 12.20 8.56 -0.55
CA ALA A 12 12.41 8.33 0.88
C ALA A 12 13.12 9.51 1.60
N ALA A 13 14.02 10.21 0.91
CA ALA A 13 14.72 11.37 1.46
C ALA A 13 13.79 12.57 1.66
N GLN A 14 12.81 12.78 0.77
CA GLN A 14 11.80 13.83 0.93
C GLN A 14 11.05 13.71 2.27
N TYR A 15 10.67 12.48 2.66
CA TYR A 15 10.06 12.22 3.98
C TYR A 15 11.05 12.17 5.15
N SER A 16 12.35 12.27 4.87
CA SER A 16 13.35 12.57 5.89
C SER A 16 13.36 14.04 6.24
N VAL A 17 13.18 14.90 5.25
CA VAL A 17 13.10 16.36 5.43
C VAL A 17 11.78 16.78 6.08
N THR A 18 10.66 16.17 5.69
CA THR A 18 9.34 16.46 6.28
C THR A 18 9.08 15.72 7.61
N GLY A 19 10.04 14.90 8.09
CA GLY A 19 9.97 14.22 9.39
C GLY A 19 9.04 13.00 9.47
N SER A 20 8.28 12.67 8.43
CA SER A 20 7.35 11.52 8.48
C SER A 20 8.06 10.17 8.33
N ALA A 21 8.34 9.51 9.45
CA ALA A 21 8.94 8.17 9.47
C ALA A 21 8.04 7.11 8.81
N VAL A 22 6.72 7.24 8.98
CA VAL A 22 5.72 6.33 8.38
C VAL A 22 5.72 6.44 6.86
N ALA A 23 5.63 7.65 6.30
CA ALA A 23 5.63 7.84 4.85
C ALA A 23 6.94 7.32 4.22
N ARG A 24 8.07 7.54 4.90
CA ARG A 24 9.37 6.98 4.50
C ARG A 24 9.37 5.45 4.48
N ALA A 25 8.76 4.80 5.47
CA ALA A 25 8.62 3.35 5.51
C ALA A 25 7.74 2.83 4.38
N VAL A 26 6.66 3.54 4.03
CA VAL A 26 5.83 3.24 2.85
C VAL A 26 6.66 3.29 1.56
N CYS A 27 7.47 4.34 1.35
CA CYS A 27 8.37 4.41 0.19
C CYS A 27 9.36 3.24 0.16
N LYS A 28 9.95 2.86 1.31
CA LYS A 28 10.87 1.72 1.40
C LYS A 28 10.20 0.37 1.17
N ALA A 29 8.93 0.23 1.52
CA ALA A 29 8.12 -0.96 1.23
C ALA A 29 7.73 -1.07 -0.26
N THR A 30 7.69 0.06 -0.97
CA THR A 30 7.19 0.19 -2.35
C THR A 30 8.27 0.68 -3.33
N THR A 31 9.49 0.16 -3.18
CA THR A 31 10.62 0.44 -4.09
C THR A 31 10.40 -0.19 -5.48
N HIS A 32 11.18 0.23 -6.46
CA HIS A 32 11.18 -0.37 -7.81
C HIS A 32 11.88 -1.74 -7.89
N GLU A 33 12.45 -2.23 -6.78
CA GLU A 33 13.06 -3.56 -6.69
C GLU A 33 11.97 -4.64 -6.89
N VAL A 34 12.16 -5.51 -7.91
CA VAL A 34 11.22 -6.57 -8.32
C VAL A 34 11.23 -7.72 -7.33
N MET A 35 10.70 -7.46 -6.14
CA MET A 35 10.51 -8.40 -5.06
C MET A 35 9.35 -7.92 -4.18
N GLY A 36 8.81 -8.82 -3.35
CA GLY A 36 7.81 -8.44 -2.36
C GLY A 36 8.31 -7.34 -1.39
N PRO A 37 7.40 -6.57 -0.75
CA PRO A 37 7.80 -5.62 0.29
C PRO A 37 8.63 -6.33 1.37
N LYS A 38 9.79 -5.76 1.72
CA LYS A 38 10.69 -6.38 2.70
C LYS A 38 10.00 -6.45 4.06
N LYS A 39 10.06 -7.62 4.70
CA LYS A 39 9.42 -7.90 6.00
C LYS A 39 9.64 -6.80 7.04
N LYS A 40 10.88 -6.33 7.20
CA LYS A 40 11.23 -5.25 8.14
C LYS A 40 10.43 -3.95 7.97
N HIS A 41 10.00 -3.62 6.75
CA HIS A 41 9.18 -2.43 6.49
C HIS A 41 7.71 -2.70 6.76
N LEU A 42 7.22 -3.91 6.46
CA LEU A 42 5.87 -4.34 6.81
C LEU A 42 5.67 -4.42 8.32
N ASP A 43 6.60 -5.07 9.04
CA ASP A 43 6.56 -5.19 10.50
C ASP A 43 6.55 -3.80 11.17
N TYR A 44 7.35 -2.85 10.68
CA TYR A 44 7.34 -1.47 11.16
C TYR A 44 6.00 -0.77 10.91
N LEU A 45 5.43 -0.91 9.71
CA LEU A 45 4.14 -0.28 9.38
C LEU A 45 3.00 -0.89 10.20
N ILE A 46 3.00 -2.22 10.41
CA ILE A 46 2.04 -2.89 11.32
C ILE A 46 2.16 -2.30 12.72
N GLN A 47 3.38 -2.20 13.27
CA GLN A 47 3.59 -1.62 14.59
C GLN A 47 3.06 -0.18 14.66
N ALA A 48 3.35 0.63 13.64
CA ALA A 48 2.86 1.99 13.54
C ALA A 48 1.32 2.07 13.55
N THR A 49 0.60 1.09 12.99
CA THR A 49 -0.87 1.07 13.08
C THR A 49 -1.39 0.85 14.50
N ASN A 50 -0.59 0.33 15.45
CA ASN A 50 -0.97 0.15 16.85
C ASN A 50 -0.67 1.39 17.71
N GLU A 51 0.15 2.33 17.23
CA GLU A 51 0.51 3.54 17.97
C GLU A 51 -0.62 4.58 17.90
N THR A 52 -0.99 5.18 19.03
CA THR A 52 -2.14 6.10 19.11
C THR A 52 -1.90 7.45 18.44
N ASN A 53 -0.65 7.90 18.41
CA ASN A 53 -0.18 9.16 17.83
C ASN A 53 0.11 9.08 16.33
N VAL A 54 0.07 7.89 15.71
CA VAL A 54 0.29 7.73 14.27
C VAL A 54 -0.94 8.16 13.47
N ASN A 55 -0.71 9.01 12.47
CA ASN A 55 -1.75 9.48 11.55
C ASN A 55 -2.06 8.40 10.49
N ILE A 56 -3.10 7.60 10.74
CA ILE A 56 -3.60 6.57 9.82
C ILE A 56 -4.03 7.14 8.46
N PRO A 57 -4.79 8.26 8.39
CA PRO A 57 -5.10 8.91 7.12
C PRO A 57 -3.87 9.18 6.25
N GLN A 58 -2.84 9.80 6.82
CA GLN A 58 -1.60 10.10 6.10
C GLN A 58 -0.88 8.83 5.62
N MET A 59 -0.85 7.76 6.43
CA MET A 59 -0.27 6.48 6.03
C MET A 59 -0.98 5.91 4.79
N ALA A 60 -2.31 5.89 4.81
CA ALA A 60 -3.12 5.42 3.70
C ALA A 60 -3.00 6.32 2.46
N ASP A 61 -3.00 7.64 2.63
CA ASP A 61 -2.81 8.60 1.53
C ASP A 61 -1.44 8.41 0.86
N THR A 62 -0.39 8.16 1.63
CA THR A 62 0.93 7.83 1.06
C THR A 62 0.85 6.54 0.24
N LEU A 63 0.15 5.49 0.71
CA LEU A 63 -0.04 4.26 -0.07
C LEU A 63 -0.84 4.50 -1.36
N PHE A 64 -1.88 5.34 -1.33
CA PHE A 64 -2.62 5.72 -2.53
C PHE A 64 -1.76 6.51 -3.51
N GLU A 65 -0.91 7.42 -3.03
CA GLU A 65 0.06 8.13 -3.86
C GLU A 65 1.05 7.15 -4.51
N ARG A 66 1.54 6.13 -3.79
CA ARG A 66 2.37 5.08 -4.41
C ARG A 66 1.61 4.29 -5.48
N ALA A 67 0.30 4.09 -5.30
CA ALA A 67 -0.54 3.39 -6.27
C ALA A 67 -0.81 4.20 -7.57
N THR A 68 -0.49 5.50 -7.63
CA THR A 68 -0.58 6.30 -8.87
C THR A 68 0.69 6.25 -9.72
N ASN A 69 1.73 5.54 -9.26
CA ASN A 69 2.97 5.40 -10.01
C ASN A 69 2.75 4.64 -11.34
N SER A 70 3.57 4.91 -12.36
CA SER A 70 3.50 4.21 -13.64
C SER A 70 4.08 2.80 -13.62
N SER A 71 4.97 2.50 -12.67
CA SER A 71 5.61 1.20 -12.53
C SER A 71 4.68 0.17 -11.88
N TRP A 72 4.44 -0.93 -12.58
CA TRP A 72 3.67 -2.06 -12.04
C TRP A 72 4.25 -2.56 -10.70
N VAL A 73 5.57 -2.54 -10.53
CA VAL A 73 6.25 -3.02 -9.31
C VAL A 73 5.84 -2.18 -8.11
N VAL A 74 5.89 -0.85 -8.25
CA VAL A 74 5.55 0.10 -7.17
C VAL A 74 4.08 0.00 -6.84
N VAL A 75 3.21 0.02 -7.85
CA VAL A 75 1.75 -0.05 -7.66
C VAL A 75 1.36 -1.37 -7.00
N PHE A 76 1.89 -2.49 -7.48
CA PHE A 76 1.53 -3.79 -6.92
C PHE A 76 2.02 -3.94 -5.48
N LYS A 77 3.23 -3.46 -5.16
CA LYS A 77 3.75 -3.45 -3.78
C LYS A 77 2.94 -2.52 -2.87
N ALA A 78 2.38 -1.42 -3.37
CA ALA A 78 1.47 -0.57 -2.61
C ALA A 78 0.17 -1.31 -2.26
N LEU A 79 -0.41 -2.05 -3.21
CA LEU A 79 -1.59 -2.90 -2.97
C LEU A 79 -1.27 -4.02 -1.96
N VAL A 80 -0.16 -4.74 -2.13
CA VAL A 80 0.27 -5.81 -1.22
C VAL A 80 0.52 -5.26 0.18
N THR A 81 1.19 -4.12 0.31
CA THR A 81 1.42 -3.47 1.62
C THR A 81 0.09 -3.07 2.26
N THR A 82 -0.85 -2.49 1.49
CA THR A 82 -2.18 -2.14 1.99
C THR A 82 -2.93 -3.37 2.49
N HIS A 83 -2.95 -4.46 1.71
CA HIS A 83 -3.59 -5.71 2.12
C HIS A 83 -2.97 -6.26 3.40
N HIS A 84 -1.63 -6.23 3.50
CA HIS A 84 -0.92 -6.72 4.66
C HIS A 84 -1.31 -5.93 5.94
N LEU A 85 -1.48 -4.62 5.83
CA LEU A 85 -1.98 -3.78 6.93
C LEU A 85 -3.45 -4.04 7.26
N MET A 86 -4.30 -4.31 6.27
CA MET A 86 -5.69 -4.70 6.51
C MET A 86 -5.80 -6.02 7.28
N VAL A 87 -4.91 -6.98 7.01
CA VAL A 87 -4.97 -8.33 7.60
C VAL A 87 -4.24 -8.41 8.93
N HIS A 88 -3.05 -7.81 9.04
CA HIS A 88 -2.18 -7.97 10.22
C HIS A 88 -2.02 -6.70 11.07
N GLY A 89 -2.43 -5.54 10.54
CA GLY A 89 -2.43 -4.28 11.27
C GLY A 89 -3.60 -4.14 12.24
N ASN A 90 -3.57 -3.03 12.96
CA ASN A 90 -4.66 -2.60 13.82
C ASN A 90 -5.92 -2.27 12.99
N GLU A 91 -7.11 -2.55 13.55
CA GLU A 91 -8.38 -2.36 12.83
C GLU A 91 -8.66 -0.92 12.45
N ARG A 92 -8.04 0.06 13.15
CA ARG A 92 -8.10 1.48 12.78
C ARG A 92 -7.72 1.73 11.33
N PHE A 93 -6.82 0.92 10.75
CA PHE A 93 -6.44 1.04 9.35
C PHE A 93 -7.59 0.65 8.41
N ILE A 94 -8.16 -0.56 8.54
CA ILE A 94 -9.26 -0.99 7.68
C ILE A 94 -10.55 -0.20 7.92
N GLN A 95 -10.81 0.25 9.16
CA GLN A 95 -11.91 1.17 9.49
C GLN A 95 -11.78 2.50 8.74
N TYR A 96 -10.58 3.07 8.67
CA TYR A 96 -10.34 4.28 7.88
C TYR A 96 -10.54 4.03 6.38
N LEU A 97 -10.09 2.89 5.84
CA LEU A 97 -10.36 2.58 4.43
C LEU A 97 -11.87 2.42 4.16
N ALA A 98 -12.59 1.75 5.06
CA ALA A 98 -14.03 1.53 4.95
C ALA A 98 -14.85 2.84 5.04
N SER A 99 -14.34 3.87 5.72
CA SER A 99 -15.03 5.17 5.83
C SER A 99 -14.88 6.05 4.59
N ARG A 100 -13.93 5.75 3.69
CA ARG A 100 -13.73 6.50 2.44
C ARG A 100 -14.78 6.16 1.39
N ASN A 101 -15.10 7.15 0.56
CA ASN A 101 -15.94 6.94 -0.63
C ASN A 101 -15.14 6.37 -1.81
N THR A 102 -13.84 6.63 -1.87
CA THR A 102 -12.95 6.17 -2.94
C THR A 102 -11.64 5.65 -2.37
N LEU A 103 -11.17 4.54 -2.93
CA LEU A 103 -9.94 3.84 -2.60
C LEU A 103 -9.04 3.77 -3.85
N PHE A 104 -8.78 2.59 -4.41
CA PHE A 104 -7.96 2.44 -5.60
C PHE A 104 -8.78 2.59 -6.89
N ASN A 105 -8.39 3.55 -7.75
CA ASN A 105 -8.95 3.69 -9.10
C ASN A 105 -7.96 3.17 -10.15
N LEU A 106 -7.78 1.84 -10.20
CA LEU A 106 -6.80 1.19 -11.06
C LEU A 106 -7.42 0.36 -12.18
N SER A 107 -8.71 0.50 -12.47
CA SER A 107 -9.44 -0.30 -13.47
C SER A 107 -8.82 -0.25 -14.88
N ASN A 108 -8.16 0.86 -15.21
CA ASN A 108 -7.47 1.06 -16.49
C ASN A 108 -5.94 1.07 -16.36
N PHE A 109 -5.39 0.62 -15.22
CA PHE A 109 -3.94 0.57 -15.02
C PHE A 109 -3.27 -0.29 -16.10
N LEU A 110 -2.21 0.25 -16.71
CA LEU A 110 -1.43 -0.42 -17.74
C LEU A 110 0.01 0.11 -17.76
N ASP A 111 0.95 -0.77 -17.43
CA ASP A 111 2.38 -0.54 -17.59
C ASP A 111 2.86 -1.20 -18.91
N LYS A 112 3.40 -0.38 -19.83
CA LYS A 112 3.87 -0.81 -21.15
C LYS A 112 5.40 -0.99 -21.21
N SER A 113 6.11 -0.92 -20.09
CA SER A 113 7.58 -0.99 -20.04
C SER A 113 8.17 -2.35 -20.41
N GLY A 114 7.34 -3.40 -20.56
CA GLY A 114 7.74 -4.73 -21.02
C GLY A 114 6.62 -5.76 -20.90
N SER A 115 6.89 -7.01 -21.30
CA SER A 115 5.93 -8.13 -21.21
C SER A 115 5.41 -8.32 -19.78
N HIS A 116 6.32 -8.32 -18.79
CA HIS A 116 5.94 -8.42 -17.38
C HIS A 116 5.06 -7.26 -16.92
N GLY A 117 5.30 -6.03 -17.38
CA GLY A 117 4.45 -4.89 -17.05
C GLY A 117 3.03 -5.08 -17.56
N TYR A 118 2.89 -5.56 -18.79
CA TYR A 118 1.59 -5.83 -19.41
C TYR A 118 0.82 -6.93 -18.66
N ASP A 119 1.46 -8.06 -18.38
CA ASP A 119 0.86 -9.20 -17.67
C ASP A 119 0.45 -8.81 -16.25
N MET A 120 1.36 -8.15 -15.52
CA MET A 120 1.11 -7.74 -14.12
C MET A 120 0.02 -6.68 -14.01
N SER A 121 -0.17 -5.83 -15.03
CA SER A 121 -1.26 -4.85 -15.06
C SER A 121 -2.64 -5.51 -14.98
N THR A 122 -2.81 -6.71 -15.51
CA THR A 122 -4.05 -7.48 -15.39
C THR A 122 -4.31 -7.93 -13.95
N PHE A 123 -3.27 -8.39 -13.24
CA PHE A 123 -3.39 -8.78 -11.84
C PHE A 123 -3.61 -7.58 -10.92
N ILE A 124 -2.94 -6.45 -11.17
CA ILE A 124 -3.12 -5.20 -10.43
C ILE A 124 -4.58 -4.75 -10.46
N ARG A 125 -5.20 -4.72 -11.65
CA ARG A 125 -6.63 -4.38 -11.83
C ARG A 125 -7.57 -5.25 -11.01
N ARG A 126 -7.33 -6.57 -11.01
CA ARG A 126 -8.14 -7.54 -10.26
C ARG A 126 -7.94 -7.38 -8.76
N TYR A 127 -6.69 -7.22 -8.33
CA TYR A 127 -6.33 -7.13 -6.93
C TYR A 127 -6.78 -5.83 -6.27
N SER A 128 -6.70 -4.71 -6.99
CA SER A 128 -7.24 -3.43 -6.52
C SER A 128 -8.75 -3.51 -6.33
N ARG A 129 -9.47 -4.18 -7.25
CA ARG A 129 -10.92 -4.42 -7.11
C ARG A 129 -11.22 -5.25 -5.87
N TYR A 130 -10.45 -6.31 -5.62
CA TYR A 130 -10.59 -7.13 -4.41
C TYR A 130 -10.39 -6.31 -3.13
N LEU A 131 -9.36 -5.46 -3.05
CA LEU A 131 -9.11 -4.64 -1.85
C LEU A 131 -10.21 -3.60 -1.62
N ASN A 132 -10.72 -2.99 -2.69
CA ASN A 132 -11.88 -2.10 -2.59
C ASN A 132 -13.11 -2.84 -2.04
N GLU A 133 -13.37 -4.05 -2.56
CA GLU A 133 -14.49 -4.89 -2.10
C GLU A 133 -14.31 -5.33 -0.64
N LYS A 134 -13.09 -5.69 -0.22
CA LYS A 134 -12.80 -6.05 1.18
C LYS A 134 -13.10 -4.88 2.13
N ALA A 135 -12.71 -3.66 1.78
CA ALA A 135 -13.01 -2.48 2.58
C ALA A 135 -14.53 -2.15 2.57
N PHE A 136 -15.19 -2.32 1.42
CA PHE A 136 -16.65 -2.16 1.32
C PHE A 136 -17.41 -3.18 2.18
N SER A 137 -17.00 -4.45 2.15
CA SER A 137 -17.55 -5.49 3.02
C SER A 137 -17.39 -5.15 4.50
N TYR A 138 -16.23 -4.64 4.91
CA TYR A 138 -16.02 -4.17 6.27
C TYR A 138 -16.95 -2.99 6.61
N ARG A 139 -17.16 -2.04 5.69
CA ARG A 139 -18.08 -0.91 5.86
C ARG A 139 -19.52 -1.37 6.13
N GLN A 140 -20.00 -2.38 5.39
CA GLN A 140 -21.37 -2.88 5.51
C GLN A 140 -21.60 -3.67 6.80
N MET A 141 -20.59 -4.44 7.22
CA MET A 141 -20.76 -5.42 8.30
C MET A 141 -20.18 -4.94 9.64
N ALA A 142 -19.34 -3.90 9.63
CA ALA A 142 -18.58 -3.41 10.79
C ALA A 142 -17.62 -4.44 11.42
N PHE A 143 -17.31 -5.54 10.72
CA PHE A 143 -16.28 -6.51 11.10
C PHE A 143 -15.61 -7.13 9.87
N ASP A 144 -14.45 -7.76 10.05
CA ASP A 144 -13.73 -8.47 8.98
C ASP A 144 -14.07 -9.97 9.00
N PHE A 145 -14.74 -10.47 7.97
CA PHE A 145 -15.05 -11.89 7.80
C PHE A 145 -13.82 -12.81 7.88
N ALA A 146 -12.63 -12.32 7.48
CA ALA A 146 -11.40 -13.11 7.55
C ALA A 146 -10.82 -13.25 8.97
N ARG A 147 -11.37 -12.51 9.95
CA ARG A 147 -10.94 -12.53 11.36
C ARG A 147 -11.94 -13.20 12.29
N VAL A 148 -13.16 -13.48 11.83
CA VAL A 148 -14.16 -14.20 12.61
C VAL A 148 -13.72 -15.67 12.70
N LYS A 149 -13.62 -16.18 13.93
CA LYS A 149 -13.40 -17.60 14.23
C LYS A 149 -14.70 -18.26 14.62
#